data_AF-A0A7D8V1L3-F1
#
_entry.id   AF-A0A7D8V1L3-F1
#
_cell.length_a   1.000
_cell.length_b   1.000
_cell.length_c   1.000
_cell.angle_alpha   90.00
_cell.angle_beta   90.00
_cell.angle_gamma   90.00
#
_symmetry.space_group_name_H-M   'P 1'
#
loop_
_entity.id
_entity.type
_entity.pdbx_description
1 polymer ?
#
loop_
_entity_poly.entity_id
_entity_poly.type
_entity_poly.pdbx_seq_one_letter_code
_entity_poly.pdbx_strand_id
1 'polypeptide(L)'
;MQRLDARLASFEAITKPKKSAKPGFPLSEATHPRLTPELLARAGFYHAPGKAADTHDTCRCFMCGLELGGWDEDDDPFVEHLKREGSCGWKEVVCRIEVDDLDTGEGRGRLVYETLDALPNSTKNTELREKTFGDWWPHKVPSVRSLAEAGFISTPTSTAEDLTACPWCAYEVEAWEEDDDPL
;
A
#
# COMPACT_ATOMS: atom_id res chain seq x y z
N MET A 1 -3.86 9.34 4.83
CA MET A 1 -3.65 8.70 3.51
C MET A 1 -3.63 7.16 3.60
N GLN A 2 -4.07 6.59 4.72
CA GLN A 2 -4.28 5.16 4.92
C GLN A 2 -5.39 4.59 4.02
N ARG A 3 -6.39 5.41 3.66
CA ARG A 3 -7.47 5.00 2.78
C ARG A 3 -7.04 4.98 1.32
N LEU A 4 -7.38 3.91 0.60
CA LEU A 4 -6.96 3.71 -0.79
C LEU A 4 -7.52 4.80 -1.72
N ASP A 5 -8.81 5.06 -1.64
CA ASP A 5 -9.50 6.09 -2.41
C ASP A 5 -8.95 7.50 -2.15
N ALA A 6 -8.55 7.82 -0.91
CA ALA A 6 -7.88 9.07 -0.59
C ALA A 6 -6.50 9.18 -1.26
N ARG A 7 -5.76 8.06 -1.40
CA ARG A 7 -4.52 8.03 -2.18
C ARG A 7 -4.79 8.21 -3.66
N LEU A 8 -5.77 7.52 -4.24
CA LEU A 8 -6.17 7.69 -5.64
C LEU A 8 -6.57 9.14 -5.96
N ALA A 9 -7.43 9.72 -5.13
CA ALA A 9 -7.86 11.12 -5.27
C ALA A 9 -6.71 12.13 -5.15
N SER A 10 -5.55 11.73 -4.60
CA SER A 10 -4.41 12.63 -4.48
C SER A 10 -3.74 12.95 -5.82
N PHE A 11 -3.90 12.10 -6.83
CA PHE A 11 -3.30 12.28 -8.16
C PHE A 11 -4.04 13.31 -9.00
N GLU A 12 -5.29 13.62 -8.64
CA GLU A 12 -6.09 14.66 -9.29
C GLU A 12 -5.62 16.07 -8.94
N ALA A 13 -5.75 16.97 -9.92
CA ALA A 13 -5.46 18.38 -9.73
C ALA A 13 -6.50 19.04 -8.81
N ILE A 14 -6.04 19.82 -7.83
CA ILE A 14 -6.93 20.71 -7.06
C ILE A 14 -6.75 22.11 -7.61
N THR A 15 -7.80 22.66 -8.21
CA THR A 15 -7.76 24.00 -8.79
C THR A 15 -8.33 25.06 -7.84
N LYS A 16 -9.18 24.68 -6.88
CA LYS A 16 -9.83 25.58 -5.92
C LYS A 16 -10.08 24.89 -4.57
N PRO A 17 -10.07 25.64 -3.45
CA PRO A 17 -9.67 27.05 -3.35
C PRO A 17 -8.17 27.25 -3.58
N LYS A 18 -7.73 28.45 -3.98
CA LYS A 18 -6.32 28.74 -4.33
C LYS A 18 -5.32 28.36 -3.23
N LYS A 19 -5.73 28.44 -1.96
CA LYS A 19 -4.92 28.07 -0.79
C LYS A 19 -4.58 26.56 -0.71
N SER A 20 -5.37 25.71 -1.35
CA SER A 20 -5.19 24.26 -1.39
C SER A 20 -4.94 23.76 -2.82
N ALA A 21 -4.66 24.67 -3.75
CA ALA A 21 -4.43 24.31 -5.14
C ALA A 21 -3.12 23.52 -5.26
N LYS A 22 -3.15 22.44 -6.04
CA LYS A 22 -1.98 21.61 -6.35
C LYS A 22 -2.09 21.10 -7.79
N PRO A 23 -0.95 20.87 -8.48
CA PRO A 23 -0.97 20.23 -9.78
C PRO A 23 -1.55 18.81 -9.68
N GLY A 24 -2.09 18.32 -10.78
CA GLY A 24 -2.33 16.89 -10.95
C GLY A 24 -1.00 16.16 -11.20
N PHE A 25 -1.01 14.85 -11.08
CA PHE A 25 0.16 14.04 -11.37
C PHE A 25 0.56 14.19 -12.85
N PRO A 26 1.84 14.46 -13.16
CA PRO A 26 2.22 14.89 -14.50
C PRO A 26 2.47 13.74 -15.48
N LEU A 27 2.62 12.49 -14.99
CA LEU A 27 2.92 11.33 -15.83
C LEU A 27 1.63 10.64 -16.31
N SER A 28 1.73 9.96 -17.45
CA SER A 28 0.60 9.29 -18.08
C SER A 28 0.97 7.86 -18.48
N GLU A 29 -0.02 6.98 -18.55
CA GLU A 29 0.16 5.58 -18.95
C GLU A 29 0.80 5.42 -20.34
N ALA A 30 0.62 6.40 -21.23
CA ALA A 30 1.20 6.37 -22.58
C ALA A 30 2.74 6.45 -22.59
N THR A 31 3.34 7.09 -21.58
CA THR A 31 4.80 7.26 -21.46
C THR A 31 5.38 6.48 -20.29
N HIS A 32 4.61 6.29 -19.23
CA HIS A 32 5.01 5.59 -18.00
C HIS A 32 3.92 4.57 -17.63
N PRO A 33 3.82 3.46 -18.37
CA PRO A 33 2.70 2.51 -18.24
C PRO A 33 2.61 1.83 -16.86
N ARG A 34 3.71 1.82 -16.10
CA ARG A 34 3.77 1.25 -14.75
C ARG A 34 3.57 2.27 -13.62
N LEU A 35 3.46 3.55 -13.94
CA LEU A 35 3.30 4.64 -12.98
C LEU A 35 1.89 5.25 -13.01
N THR A 36 0.87 4.41 -13.14
CA THR A 36 -0.52 4.87 -13.03
C THR A 36 -0.86 5.24 -11.59
N PRO A 37 -1.81 6.17 -11.35
CA PRO A 37 -2.32 6.47 -10.02
C PRO A 37 -2.72 5.21 -9.23
N GLU A 38 -3.30 4.22 -9.91
CA GLU A 38 -3.73 2.95 -9.32
C GLU A 38 -2.55 2.13 -8.78
N LEU A 39 -1.50 1.95 -9.58
CA LEU A 39 -0.31 1.18 -9.18
C LEU A 39 0.45 1.89 -8.05
N LEU A 40 0.63 3.21 -8.17
CA LEU A 40 1.26 4.03 -7.13
C LEU A 40 0.45 3.95 -5.82
N ALA A 41 -0.87 4.10 -5.88
CA ALA A 41 -1.74 4.02 -4.69
C ALA A 41 -1.73 2.64 -4.02
N ARG A 42 -1.69 1.55 -4.80
CA ARG A 42 -1.57 0.18 -4.28
C ARG A 42 -0.20 -0.08 -3.66
N ALA A 43 0.88 0.45 -4.23
CA ALA A 43 2.22 0.40 -3.65
C ALA A 43 2.38 1.24 -2.37
N GLY A 44 1.32 1.98 -1.98
CA GLY A 44 1.24 2.77 -0.75
C GLY A 44 1.54 4.25 -0.96
N PHE A 45 1.74 4.70 -2.20
CA PHE A 45 2.04 6.09 -2.51
C PHE A 45 0.80 6.95 -2.69
N TYR A 46 0.93 8.23 -2.33
CA TYR A 46 0.02 9.28 -2.74
C TYR A 46 0.83 10.43 -3.32
N HIS A 47 0.23 11.17 -4.25
CA HIS A 47 0.86 12.31 -4.90
C HIS A 47 1.04 13.47 -3.89
N ALA A 48 2.30 13.87 -3.71
CA ALA A 48 2.76 14.88 -2.78
C ALA A 48 3.71 15.86 -3.50
N PRO A 49 3.20 16.66 -4.46
CA PRO A 49 4.05 17.50 -5.29
C PRO A 49 4.77 18.55 -4.46
N GLY A 50 6.06 18.72 -4.72
CA GLY A 50 6.82 19.83 -4.17
C GLY A 50 6.47 21.17 -4.82
N LYS A 51 7.15 22.24 -4.40
CA LYS A 51 6.90 23.61 -4.92
C LYS A 51 7.57 23.87 -6.26
N ALA A 52 8.63 23.12 -6.58
CA ALA A 52 9.40 23.29 -7.79
C ALA A 52 8.86 22.33 -8.88
N ALA A 53 8.90 22.77 -10.14
CA ALA A 53 8.26 22.05 -11.24
C ALA A 53 8.84 20.63 -11.46
N ASP A 54 10.12 20.45 -11.19
CA ASP A 54 10.86 19.19 -11.22
C ASP A 54 10.52 18.24 -10.06
N THR A 55 9.75 18.70 -9.08
CA THR A 55 9.26 17.90 -7.94
C THR A 55 7.75 17.64 -8.01
N HIS A 56 7.11 17.96 -9.13
CA HIS A 56 5.67 17.79 -9.30
C HIS A 56 5.22 16.33 -9.49
N ASP A 57 6.14 15.39 -9.69
CA ASP A 57 5.84 13.96 -9.76
C ASP A 57 6.13 13.23 -8.43
N THR A 58 6.48 13.99 -7.38
CA THR A 58 6.82 13.41 -6.08
C THR A 58 5.63 12.70 -5.46
N CYS A 59 5.87 11.47 -5.04
CA CYS A 59 4.95 10.56 -4.40
C CYS A 59 5.48 10.17 -3.03
N ARG A 60 4.60 10.10 -2.03
CA ARG A 60 4.97 9.77 -0.65
C ARG A 60 4.23 8.54 -0.15
N CYS A 61 4.94 7.61 0.49
CA CYS A 61 4.33 6.45 1.12
C CYS A 61 3.53 6.88 2.36
N PHE A 62 2.27 6.43 2.47
CA PHE A 62 1.42 6.79 3.61
C PHE A 62 1.90 6.24 4.95
N MET A 63 2.68 5.14 4.92
CA MET A 63 3.09 4.41 6.12
C MET A 63 4.50 4.78 6.59
N CYS A 64 5.50 4.70 5.71
CA CYS A 64 6.89 4.98 6.09
C CYS A 64 7.33 6.41 5.78
N GLY A 65 6.52 7.19 5.06
CA GLY A 65 6.85 8.57 4.70
C GLY A 65 7.95 8.72 3.66
N LEU A 66 8.44 7.62 3.06
CA LEU A 66 9.38 7.64 1.93
C LEU A 66 8.83 8.51 0.80
N GLU A 67 9.65 9.42 0.29
CA GLU A 67 9.34 10.24 -0.89
C GLU A 67 10.19 9.79 -2.07
N LEU A 68 9.55 9.60 -3.22
CA LEU A 68 10.17 9.28 -4.50
C LEU A 68 9.60 10.21 -5.57
N GLY A 69 10.43 10.63 -6.51
CA GLY A 69 10.09 11.49 -7.65
C GLY A 69 11.23 11.46 -8.65
N GLY A 70 11.09 12.17 -9.76
CA GLY A 70 11.96 12.00 -10.92
C GLY A 70 11.87 10.58 -11.48
N TRP A 71 10.64 10.10 -11.67
CA TRP A 71 10.40 8.73 -12.11
C TRP A 71 10.79 8.52 -13.58
N ASP A 72 11.37 7.35 -13.87
CA ASP A 72 11.73 6.92 -15.22
C ASP A 72 10.61 6.09 -15.87
N GLU A 73 10.61 5.99 -17.21
CA GLU A 73 9.57 5.33 -18.01
C GLU A 73 9.33 3.86 -17.63
N ASP A 74 10.40 3.17 -17.20
CA ASP A 74 10.41 1.75 -16.84
C ASP A 74 10.26 1.49 -15.33
N ASP A 75 10.09 2.53 -14.51
CA ASP A 75 9.96 2.35 -13.06
C ASP A 75 8.68 1.63 -12.68
N ASP A 76 8.78 0.74 -11.69
CA ASP A 76 7.63 0.10 -11.04
C ASP A 76 7.57 0.53 -9.57
N PRO A 77 6.43 1.03 -9.08
CA PRO A 77 6.35 1.62 -7.76
C PRO A 77 6.52 0.59 -6.63
N PHE A 78 6.14 -0.68 -6.85
CA PHE A 78 6.33 -1.75 -5.87
C PHE A 78 7.82 -2.11 -5.77
N VAL A 79 8.48 -2.23 -6.92
CA VAL A 79 9.92 -2.49 -7.01
C VAL A 79 10.71 -1.34 -6.36
N GLU A 80 10.38 -0.09 -6.71
CA GLU A 80 11.06 1.08 -6.18
C GLU A 80 10.89 1.21 -4.67
N HIS A 81 9.70 0.94 -4.13
CA HIS A 81 9.48 0.94 -2.68
C HIS A 81 10.32 -0.12 -1.95
N LEU A 82 10.45 -1.32 -2.53
CA LEU A 82 11.25 -2.41 -1.96
C LEU A 82 12.75 -2.16 -1.98
N LYS A 83 13.26 -1.51 -3.03
CA LYS A 83 14.69 -1.19 -3.19
C LYS A 83 15.22 -0.23 -2.12
N ARG A 84 14.35 0.64 -1.56
CA ARG A 84 14.79 1.65 -0.60
C ARG A 84 15.00 1.07 0.80
N GLU A 85 16.00 1.61 1.50
CA GLU A 85 16.33 1.22 2.87
C GLU A 85 15.22 1.60 3.87
N GLY A 86 15.25 0.99 5.05
CA GLY A 86 14.28 1.22 6.12
C GLY A 86 13.21 0.13 6.23
N SER A 87 12.51 0.08 7.36
CA SER A 87 11.42 -0.88 7.60
C SER A 87 10.07 -0.21 7.32
N CYS A 88 9.31 -0.73 6.36
CA CYS A 88 7.93 -0.33 6.11
C CYS A 88 7.07 -1.59 6.11
N GLY A 89 6.03 -1.66 6.94
CA GLY A 89 5.12 -2.81 6.95
C GLY A 89 4.53 -3.05 5.56
N TRP A 90 4.02 -1.98 4.93
CA TRP A 90 3.38 -2.03 3.62
C TRP A 90 4.28 -2.60 2.52
N LYS A 91 5.55 -2.17 2.46
CA LYS A 91 6.46 -2.70 1.43
C LYS A 91 6.71 -4.20 1.61
N GLU A 92 6.84 -4.66 2.86
CA GLU A 92 7.12 -6.06 3.13
C GLU A 92 5.92 -6.98 2.92
N VAL A 93 4.68 -6.52 3.18
CA VAL A 93 3.47 -7.37 3.09
C VAL A 93 2.61 -7.12 1.86
N VAL A 94 2.85 -6.05 1.10
CA VAL A 94 2.15 -5.76 -0.17
C VAL A 94 3.14 -5.73 -1.32
N CYS A 95 4.11 -4.81 -1.31
CA CYS A 95 5.02 -4.66 -2.45
C CYS A 95 5.85 -5.92 -2.72
N ARG A 96 6.32 -6.61 -1.67
CA ARG A 96 7.04 -7.89 -1.83
C ARG A 96 6.22 -8.92 -2.59
N ILE A 97 4.95 -9.07 -2.26
CA ILE A 97 4.08 -10.08 -2.90
C ILE A 97 3.91 -9.74 -4.38
N GLU A 98 3.63 -8.47 -4.69
CA GLU A 98 3.47 -8.01 -6.08
C GLU A 98 4.76 -8.23 -6.89
N VAL A 99 5.93 -7.96 -6.32
CA VAL A 99 7.21 -8.22 -6.99
C VAL A 99 7.48 -9.71 -7.16
N ASP A 100 7.19 -10.53 -6.15
CA ASP A 100 7.32 -11.99 -6.24
C ASP A 100 6.37 -12.57 -7.32
N ASP A 101 5.16 -12.01 -7.49
CA ASP A 101 4.22 -12.38 -8.55
C ASP A 101 4.71 -11.98 -9.94
N LEU A 102 5.31 -10.79 -10.07
CA LEU A 102 5.93 -10.33 -11.33
C LEU A 102 7.09 -11.23 -11.76
N ASP A 103 7.91 -11.70 -10.83
CA ASP A 103 9.07 -12.55 -11.11
C ASP A 103 8.66 -13.99 -11.48
N THR A 104 7.58 -14.52 -10.88
CA THR A 104 7.15 -15.91 -11.09
C THR A 104 6.18 -16.09 -12.25
N GLY A 105 5.36 -15.08 -12.57
CA GLY A 105 4.36 -15.13 -13.64
C GLY A 105 3.21 -16.11 -13.39
N GLU A 106 3.13 -16.72 -12.19
CA GLU A 106 2.14 -17.76 -11.86
C GLU A 106 0.98 -17.25 -10.99
N GLY A 107 0.93 -15.95 -10.66
CA GLY A 107 -0.16 -15.34 -9.89
C GLY A 107 -0.40 -16.00 -8.52
N ARG A 108 0.63 -16.67 -8.01
CA ARG A 108 0.71 -17.25 -6.67
C ARG A 108 2.12 -16.93 -6.24
N GLY A 109 2.25 -15.98 -5.32
CA GLY A 109 3.54 -15.49 -4.87
C GLY A 109 4.55 -16.59 -4.51
N ARG A 110 5.78 -16.17 -4.24
CA ARG A 110 6.93 -17.05 -4.00
C ARG A 110 6.60 -18.36 -3.25
N LEU A 111 6.74 -19.48 -3.95
CA LEU A 111 6.51 -20.83 -3.40
C LEU A 111 7.69 -21.37 -2.56
N VAL A 112 8.83 -20.68 -2.59
CA VAL A 112 10.07 -21.11 -1.91
C VAL A 112 10.52 -20.06 -0.91
N TYR A 113 10.47 -20.41 0.37
CA TYR A 113 10.95 -19.57 1.46
C TYR A 113 12.26 -20.14 2.03
N GLU A 114 13.32 -19.34 1.99
CA GLU A 114 14.65 -19.76 2.44
C GLU A 114 14.76 -19.89 3.97
N THR A 115 13.92 -19.14 4.70
CA THR A 115 13.93 -19.09 6.16
C THR A 115 12.52 -19.16 6.72
N LEU A 116 12.39 -19.66 7.95
CA LEU A 116 11.10 -19.69 8.66
C LEU A 116 10.53 -18.28 8.86
N ASP A 117 11.39 -17.28 9.06
CA ASP A 117 10.97 -15.88 9.20
C ASP A 117 10.37 -15.31 7.91
N ALA A 118 10.73 -15.87 6.75
CA ALA A 118 10.18 -15.45 5.47
C ALA A 118 8.79 -16.04 5.18
N LEU A 119 8.36 -17.07 5.92
CA LEU A 119 7.05 -17.69 5.73
C LEU A 119 5.92 -16.66 5.95
N PRO A 120 4.82 -16.70 5.18
CA PRO A 120 3.72 -15.76 5.36
C PRO A 120 3.14 -15.82 6.76
N ASN A 121 3.04 -17.00 7.37
CA ASN A 121 2.51 -17.18 8.73
C ASN A 121 3.58 -17.06 9.84
N SER A 122 4.78 -16.54 9.54
CA SER A 122 5.81 -16.32 10.55
C SER A 122 5.42 -15.19 11.50
N THR A 123 5.92 -15.23 12.74
CA THR A 123 5.74 -14.13 13.71
C THR A 123 6.18 -12.79 13.13
N LYS A 124 7.28 -12.78 12.38
CA LYS A 124 7.79 -11.57 11.72
C LYS A 124 6.78 -10.99 10.72
N ASN A 125 6.17 -11.83 9.88
CA ASN A 125 5.16 -11.38 8.93
C ASN A 125 3.87 -10.94 9.63
N THR A 126 3.46 -11.63 10.69
CA THR A 126 2.34 -11.19 11.54
C THR A 126 2.58 -9.79 12.08
N GLU A 127 3.74 -9.53 12.70
CA GLU A 127 4.09 -8.20 13.23
C GLU A 127 4.12 -7.11 12.13
N LEU A 128 4.50 -7.47 10.90
CA LEU A 128 4.46 -6.53 9.77
C LEU A 128 3.03 -6.21 9.34
N ARG A 129 2.11 -7.19 9.37
CA ARG A 129 0.69 -6.95 9.10
C ARG A 129 0.04 -6.11 10.19
N GLU A 130 0.37 -6.33 11.46
CA GLU A 130 -0.17 -5.52 12.57
C GLU A 130 0.09 -4.02 12.37
N LYS A 131 1.26 -3.65 11.83
CA LYS A 131 1.61 -2.25 11.50
C LYS A 131 0.66 -1.60 10.49
N THR A 132 -0.12 -2.38 9.74
CA THR A 132 -1.09 -1.86 8.77
C THR A 132 -2.37 -1.34 9.41
N PHE A 133 -2.68 -1.71 10.65
CA PHE A 133 -3.92 -1.33 11.33
C PHE A 133 -3.84 0.07 11.98
N GLY A 134 -2.65 0.47 12.45
CA GLY A 134 -2.38 1.81 12.97
C GLY A 134 -3.40 2.32 14.02
N ASP A 135 -3.43 3.64 14.21
CA ASP A 135 -4.42 4.28 15.10
C ASP A 135 -5.80 4.46 14.45
N TRP A 136 -5.94 4.09 13.17
CA TRP A 136 -7.18 4.26 12.40
C TRP A 136 -8.10 3.04 12.45
N TRP A 137 -7.62 1.90 12.92
CA TRP A 137 -8.46 0.73 13.13
C TRP A 137 -9.51 1.01 14.21
N PRO A 138 -10.81 0.82 13.93
CA PRO A 138 -11.87 1.25 14.84
C PRO A 138 -12.17 0.25 15.97
N HIS A 139 -11.72 -1.00 15.84
CA HIS A 139 -12.14 -2.10 16.70
C HIS A 139 -11.07 -2.52 17.71
N LYS A 140 -11.52 -3.06 18.85
CA LYS A 140 -10.64 -3.77 19.80
C LYS A 140 -10.73 -5.29 19.66
N VAL A 141 -11.88 -5.78 19.20
CA VAL A 141 -12.19 -7.19 18.98
C VAL A 141 -12.87 -7.31 17.61
N PRO A 142 -12.45 -8.22 16.72
CA PRO A 142 -11.27 -9.07 16.86
C PRO A 142 -10.00 -8.23 17.01
N SER A 143 -9.01 -8.76 17.73
CA SER A 143 -7.77 -8.02 17.98
C SER A 143 -6.99 -7.84 16.68
N VAL A 144 -6.24 -6.73 16.56
CA VAL A 144 -5.32 -6.51 15.43
C VAL A 144 -4.38 -7.70 15.24
N ARG A 145 -3.91 -8.30 16.34
CA ARG A 145 -3.05 -9.47 16.31
C ARG A 145 -3.75 -10.70 15.73
N SER A 146 -4.99 -11.01 16.12
CA SER A 146 -5.72 -12.16 15.59
C SER A 146 -6.04 -11.99 14.09
N LEU A 147 -6.40 -10.77 13.66
CA LEU A 147 -6.58 -10.45 12.24
C LEU A 147 -5.28 -10.64 11.46
N ALA A 148 -4.17 -10.12 12.01
CA ALA A 148 -2.85 -10.28 11.41
C ALA A 148 -2.41 -11.75 11.37
N GLU A 149 -2.66 -12.55 12.41
CA GLU A 149 -2.36 -13.99 12.45
C GLU A 149 -3.16 -14.76 11.38
N ALA A 150 -4.42 -14.37 11.14
CA ALA A 150 -5.26 -14.91 10.06
C ALA A 150 -4.85 -14.47 8.64
N GLY A 151 -3.90 -13.55 8.52
CA GLY A 151 -3.36 -13.13 7.21
C GLY A 151 -3.85 -11.78 6.71
N PHE A 152 -4.68 -11.08 7.49
CA PHE A 152 -5.26 -9.82 7.08
C PHE A 152 -4.33 -8.62 7.30
N ILE A 153 -4.44 -7.66 6.39
CA ILE A 153 -3.96 -6.28 6.53
C ILE A 153 -5.15 -5.33 6.53
N SER A 154 -5.02 -4.14 7.11
CA SER A 154 -6.04 -3.10 7.03
C SER A 154 -5.91 -2.32 5.70
N THR A 155 -7.02 -2.22 4.98
CA THR A 155 -7.13 -1.59 3.66
C THR A 155 -8.35 -0.68 3.58
N PRO A 156 -8.51 0.31 4.49
CA PRO A 156 -9.74 1.06 4.62
C PRO A 156 -10.08 1.88 3.38
N THR A 157 -11.36 2.16 3.18
CA THR A 157 -11.86 3.10 2.18
C THR A 157 -12.68 4.21 2.86
N SER A 158 -13.23 5.16 2.10
CA SER A 158 -14.15 6.15 2.65
C SER A 158 -15.52 5.58 3.02
N THR A 159 -15.87 4.40 2.52
CA THR A 159 -17.15 3.73 2.79
C THR A 159 -17.03 2.55 3.75
N ALA A 160 -15.81 2.04 3.96
CA ALA A 160 -15.53 0.91 4.84
C ALA A 160 -14.25 1.17 5.65
N GLU A 161 -14.42 1.67 6.88
CA GLU A 161 -13.31 2.06 7.75
C GLU A 161 -12.57 0.88 8.38
N ASP A 162 -13.25 -0.27 8.48
CA ASP A 162 -12.72 -1.52 9.02
C ASP A 162 -12.46 -2.59 7.95
N LEU A 163 -12.38 -2.18 6.67
CA LEU A 163 -12.03 -3.09 5.59
C LEU A 163 -10.63 -3.69 5.81
N THR A 164 -10.58 -5.01 5.72
CA THR A 164 -9.38 -5.82 5.76
C THR A 164 -9.26 -6.64 4.49
N ALA A 165 -8.04 -6.94 4.08
CA ALA A 165 -7.79 -7.80 2.94
C ALA A 165 -6.63 -8.77 3.21
N CYS A 166 -6.69 -9.96 2.63
CA CYS A 166 -5.51 -10.82 2.52
C CYS A 166 -4.66 -10.31 1.34
N PRO A 167 -3.40 -9.89 1.55
CA PRO A 167 -2.59 -9.32 0.48
C PRO A 167 -2.13 -10.37 -0.54
N TRP A 168 -2.36 -11.66 -0.27
CA TRP A 168 -2.00 -12.76 -1.18
C TRP A 168 -3.14 -13.18 -2.11
N CYS A 169 -4.35 -13.38 -1.57
CA CYS A 169 -5.50 -13.83 -2.37
C CYS A 169 -6.52 -12.73 -2.67
N ALA A 170 -6.28 -11.51 -2.16
CA ALA A 170 -7.18 -10.36 -2.27
C ALA A 170 -8.60 -10.61 -1.71
N TYR A 171 -8.76 -11.59 -0.82
CA TYR A 171 -10.02 -11.79 -0.11
C TYR A 171 -10.25 -10.64 0.88
N GLU A 172 -11.41 -10.00 0.78
CA GLU A 172 -11.78 -8.80 1.53
C GLU A 172 -12.88 -9.10 2.53
N VAL A 173 -12.77 -8.51 3.73
CA VAL A 173 -13.76 -8.60 4.82
C VAL A 173 -13.88 -7.23 5.47
N GLU A 174 -15.12 -6.79 5.67
CA GLU A 174 -15.51 -5.55 6.35
C GLU A 174 -16.65 -5.84 7.34
N ALA A 175 -17.04 -4.84 8.13
CA ALA A 175 -18.11 -4.95 9.13
C ALA A 175 -17.84 -6.04 10.20
N TRP A 176 -16.62 -6.02 10.77
CA TRP A 176 -16.21 -6.96 11.81
C TRP A 176 -17.05 -6.80 13.09
N GLU A 177 -17.52 -7.93 13.62
CA GLU A 177 -18.31 -8.04 14.85
C GLU A 177 -17.47 -8.62 16.01
N GLU A 178 -17.89 -8.41 17.26
CA GLU A 178 -17.11 -8.84 18.44
C GLU A 178 -16.97 -10.37 18.57
N ASP A 179 -17.88 -11.14 17.97
CA ASP A 179 -17.91 -12.60 17.99
C ASP A 179 -17.31 -13.26 16.74
N ASP A 180 -16.79 -12.47 15.79
CA ASP A 180 -16.11 -13.00 14.61
C ASP A 180 -14.78 -13.69 14.97
N ASP A 181 -14.54 -14.85 14.38
CA ASP A 181 -13.23 -15.52 14.35
C ASP A 181 -12.54 -15.23 13.01
N PRO A 182 -11.40 -14.54 12.99
CA PRO A 182 -10.67 -14.28 11.76
C PRO A 182 -10.14 -15.51 11.01
N LEU A 183 -10.11 -16.71 11.62
CA LEU A 183 -9.52 -17.94 11.05
C LEU A 183 -10.52 -18.88 10.34
#